data_AF-A0A2E2SYL7-F1
#
_entry.id   AF-A0A2E2SYL7-F1
#
_cell.length_a   1.000
_cell.length_b   1.000
_cell.length_c   1.000
_cell.angle_alpha   90.00
_cell.angle_beta   90.00
_cell.angle_gamma   90.00
#
_symmetry.space_group_name_H-M   'P 1'
#
loop_
_entity.id
_entity.type
_entity.pdbx_description
1 polymer ?
#
loop_
_entity_poly.entity_id
_entity_poly.type
_entity_poly.pdbx_seq_one_letter_code
_entity_poly.pdbx_strand_id
1 'polypeptide(L)'
;MTNDNRPPHHTDSGFENRYPLPDLVKRSFWRFMKRRYFGAENWPKAKHQRGKIPTEAPNLDAIHNPDPARLQVTWIGHATVLVQYGGLNILTDPVFAKRASPFRHLGPARYSQPGLQIDELPKLDLVLLSHNHYDHFDIASLRKIGNAPRYILPLKNGALLETAGIRPDRYDELDWDQSLSHGDLKITHVPSNHWSARTTKDRKEMLWGGYILEFADGYRFYFVGDTGWNERLFAEMGEQYGGIDFGLIPIGAYEPSDFMRHAHTNPEEAVQIMQVMGVKQALAIHWGTFVLTAEPVDEPPLRLASARRDAGVADDDFIAAPVGATRFFPGKISHPINADNETEAAQ
;
A
#
# COMPACT_ATOMS: atom_id res chain seq x y z
N MET A 1 34.81 -20.71 11.08
CA MET A 1 33.42 -21.03 10.69
C MET A 1 32.54 -19.98 11.36
N THR A 2 32.24 -18.89 10.64
CA THR A 2 31.34 -17.85 11.15
C THR A 2 29.94 -18.46 11.18
N ASN A 3 29.42 -18.70 12.38
CA ASN A 3 28.00 -18.97 12.60
C ASN A 3 27.25 -17.71 12.19
N ASP A 4 26.87 -17.63 10.93
CA ASP A 4 26.15 -16.50 10.40
C ASP A 4 24.68 -16.67 10.76
N ASN A 5 24.31 -16.22 11.96
CA ASN A 5 22.96 -16.27 12.53
C ASN A 5 21.98 -15.30 11.82
N ARG A 6 22.26 -14.94 10.56
CA ARG A 6 21.43 -14.03 9.77
C ARG A 6 20.14 -14.73 9.33
N PRO A 7 18.98 -14.03 9.35
CA PRO A 7 17.74 -14.59 8.82
C PRO A 7 17.90 -15.05 7.35
N PRO A 8 17.19 -16.10 6.91
CA PRO A 8 17.39 -16.69 5.58
C PRO A 8 17.20 -15.76 4.38
N HIS A 9 16.44 -14.68 4.54
CA HIS A 9 16.20 -13.69 3.50
C HIS A 9 17.34 -12.67 3.34
N HIS A 10 18.35 -12.68 4.22
CA HIS A 10 19.56 -11.86 4.06
C HIS A 10 20.55 -12.58 3.15
N THR A 11 21.03 -11.88 2.14
CA THR A 11 22.10 -12.34 1.25
C THR A 11 23.39 -11.56 1.53
N ASP A 12 24.49 -11.91 0.87
CA ASP A 12 25.76 -11.17 1.03
C ASP A 12 25.69 -9.72 0.54
N SER A 13 24.77 -9.42 -0.39
CA SER A 13 24.67 -8.10 -1.04
C SER A 13 23.33 -7.40 -0.82
N GLY A 14 22.38 -8.02 -0.13
CA GLY A 14 21.02 -7.48 -0.01
C GLY A 14 20.05 -8.48 0.58
N PHE A 15 18.87 -8.60 -0.03
CA PHE A 15 17.77 -9.42 0.44
C PHE A 15 17.17 -10.29 -0.66
N GLU A 16 16.40 -11.30 -0.28
CA GLU A 16 15.67 -12.19 -1.18
C GLU A 16 14.27 -12.48 -0.60
N ASN A 17 13.31 -12.90 -1.42
CA ASN A 17 11.99 -13.27 -0.91
C ASN A 17 12.10 -14.42 0.09
N ARG A 18 11.26 -14.43 1.13
CA ARG A 18 11.23 -15.51 2.15
C ARG A 18 11.06 -16.88 1.50
N TYR A 19 10.19 -16.94 0.49
CA TYR A 19 9.94 -18.12 -0.32
C TYR A 19 10.09 -17.79 -1.82
N PRO A 20 11.33 -17.79 -2.36
CA PRO A 20 11.56 -17.40 -3.75
C PRO A 20 10.80 -18.32 -4.72
N LEU A 21 10.05 -17.73 -5.65
CA LEU A 21 9.41 -18.48 -6.72
C LEU A 21 10.40 -18.72 -7.88
N PRO A 22 10.30 -19.86 -8.60
CA PRO A 22 11.15 -20.12 -9.76
C PRO A 22 10.95 -19.04 -10.84
N ASP A 23 12.03 -18.35 -11.22
CA ASP A 23 11.98 -17.41 -12.34
C ASP A 23 12.14 -18.17 -13.67
N LEU A 24 11.00 -18.65 -14.20
CA LEU A 24 10.96 -19.39 -15.46
C LEU A 24 11.38 -18.56 -16.67
N VAL A 25 11.50 -17.23 -16.52
CA VAL A 25 11.75 -16.32 -17.64
C VAL A 25 12.82 -15.31 -17.24
N LYS A 26 14.13 -15.54 -17.44
CA LYS A 26 15.24 -14.59 -17.07
C LYS A 26 14.87 -13.09 -17.08
N ARG A 27 14.29 -12.55 -16.00
CA ARG A 27 13.68 -11.21 -16.02
C ARG A 27 14.77 -10.15 -16.03
N SER A 28 14.68 -9.21 -16.95
CA SER A 28 15.61 -8.10 -17.07
C SER A 28 14.84 -6.83 -17.36
N PHE A 29 15.24 -5.74 -16.71
CA PHE A 29 14.72 -4.39 -16.96
C PHE A 29 14.74 -4.06 -18.46
N TRP A 30 15.83 -4.41 -19.17
CA TRP A 30 15.95 -4.18 -20.61
C TRP A 30 14.93 -4.99 -21.42
N ARG A 31 14.63 -6.22 -21.00
CA ARG A 31 13.62 -7.05 -21.66
C ARG A 31 12.21 -6.50 -21.43
N PHE A 32 11.92 -6.06 -20.21
CA PHE A 32 10.66 -5.37 -19.89
C PHE A 32 10.50 -4.10 -20.72
N MET A 33 11.53 -3.25 -20.78
CA MET A 33 11.51 -2.04 -21.60
C MET A 33 11.35 -2.35 -23.09
N LYS A 34 12.07 -3.36 -23.61
CA LYS A 34 11.88 -3.81 -25.01
C LYS A 34 10.44 -4.23 -25.27
N ARG A 35 9.83 -4.98 -24.35
CA ARG A 35 8.42 -5.39 -24.43
C ARG A 35 7.46 -4.20 -24.35
N ARG A 36 7.72 -3.22 -23.48
CA ARG A 36 6.91 -2.01 -23.36
C ARG A 36 6.88 -1.15 -24.63
N TYR A 37 8.02 -1.00 -25.30
CA TYR A 37 8.13 -0.11 -26.48
C TYR A 37 7.98 -0.82 -27.81
N PHE A 38 8.27 -2.13 -27.87
CA PHE A 38 8.33 -2.91 -29.11
C PHE A 38 7.62 -4.27 -29.02
N GLY A 39 6.95 -4.57 -27.90
CA GLY A 39 6.15 -5.79 -27.73
C GLY A 39 4.81 -5.73 -28.46
N ALA A 40 4.11 -6.87 -28.46
CA ALA A 40 2.80 -7.00 -29.09
C ALA A 40 1.66 -6.48 -28.20
N GLU A 41 1.92 -6.26 -26.91
CA GLU A 41 0.94 -5.76 -25.96
C GLU A 41 0.54 -4.31 -26.25
N ASN A 42 -0.73 -3.99 -26.07
CA ASN A 42 -1.23 -2.62 -26.22
C ASN A 42 -1.17 -1.87 -24.90
N TRP A 43 -0.08 -1.14 -24.66
CA TRP A 43 0.12 -0.39 -23.42
C TRP A 43 -0.74 0.88 -23.39
N PRO A 44 -1.56 1.10 -22.35
CA PRO A 44 -2.32 2.33 -22.20
C PRO A 44 -1.39 3.55 -22.21
N LYS A 45 -1.88 4.67 -22.76
CA LYS A 45 -1.17 5.94 -22.69
C LYS A 45 -1.82 6.81 -21.61
N ALA A 46 -1.07 7.14 -20.56
CA ALA A 46 -1.57 7.93 -19.43
C ALA A 46 -2.34 9.19 -19.87
N LYS A 47 -1.86 9.92 -20.88
CA LYS A 47 -2.54 11.11 -21.41
C LYS A 47 -3.97 10.86 -21.92
N HIS A 48 -4.28 9.65 -22.39
CA HIS A 48 -5.60 9.27 -22.88
C HIS A 48 -6.53 8.74 -21.78
N GLN A 49 -6.04 8.57 -20.55
CA GLN A 49 -6.80 8.03 -19.43
C GLN A 49 -7.24 9.08 -18.41
N ARG A 50 -6.86 10.35 -18.63
CA ARG A 50 -7.25 11.46 -17.76
C ARG A 50 -8.77 11.61 -17.74
N GLY A 51 -9.34 11.68 -16.54
CA GLY A 51 -10.78 11.84 -16.32
C GLY A 51 -11.63 10.59 -16.56
N LYS A 52 -11.01 9.42 -16.79
CA LYS A 52 -11.74 8.15 -16.99
C LYS A 52 -11.93 7.34 -15.72
N ILE A 53 -11.06 7.52 -14.73
CA ILE A 53 -11.22 6.87 -13.44
C ILE A 53 -12.16 7.71 -12.58
N PRO A 54 -13.13 7.08 -11.88
CA PRO A 54 -14.01 7.79 -10.96
C PRO A 54 -13.21 8.58 -9.91
N THR A 55 -13.68 9.80 -9.65
CA THR A 55 -13.14 10.69 -8.61
C THR A 55 -14.28 11.20 -7.73
N GLU A 56 -14.00 11.38 -6.45
CA GLU A 56 -14.91 11.94 -5.46
C GLU A 56 -14.16 12.99 -4.66
N ALA A 57 -14.84 14.07 -4.25
CA ALA A 57 -14.22 15.06 -3.39
C ALA A 57 -13.99 14.45 -1.98
N PRO A 58 -12.82 14.66 -1.36
CA PRO A 58 -12.57 14.17 -0.02
C PRO A 58 -13.48 14.86 0.99
N ASN A 59 -13.89 14.12 2.02
CA ASN A 59 -14.66 14.70 3.13
C ASN A 59 -13.71 15.42 4.09
N LEU A 60 -13.37 16.68 3.76
CA LEU A 60 -12.41 17.48 4.53
C LEU A 60 -12.82 17.68 5.99
N ASP A 61 -14.12 17.86 6.25
CA ASP A 61 -14.62 18.02 7.63
C ASP A 61 -14.33 16.78 8.46
N ALA A 62 -14.59 15.59 7.92
CA ALA A 62 -14.30 14.32 8.59
C ALA A 62 -12.78 14.05 8.69
N ILE A 63 -11.99 14.46 7.70
CA ILE A 63 -10.52 14.32 7.72
C ILE A 63 -9.90 15.15 8.84
N HIS A 64 -10.38 16.38 9.05
CA HIS A 64 -9.87 17.26 10.10
C HIS A 64 -10.53 17.05 11.46
N ASN A 65 -11.67 16.36 11.53
CA ASN A 65 -12.37 16.00 12.76
C ASN A 65 -12.74 14.50 12.78
N PRO A 66 -11.75 13.59 12.76
CA PRO A 66 -12.02 12.15 12.68
C PRO A 66 -12.64 11.62 13.99
N ASP A 67 -13.61 10.72 13.86
CA ASP A 67 -14.11 9.92 14.97
C ASP A 67 -13.08 8.83 15.32
N PRO A 68 -12.43 8.85 16.49
CA PRO A 68 -11.40 7.88 16.83
C PRO A 68 -11.96 6.45 17.02
N ALA A 69 -13.27 6.30 17.21
CA ALA A 69 -13.92 5.00 17.41
C ALA A 69 -14.26 4.27 16.10
N ARG A 70 -14.10 4.93 14.94
CA ARG A 70 -14.37 4.36 13.63
C ARG A 70 -13.13 4.44 12.76
N LEU A 71 -12.92 3.40 11.95
CA LEU A 71 -11.88 3.47 10.93
C LEU A 71 -12.36 4.39 9.81
N GLN A 72 -11.56 5.38 9.48
CA GLN A 72 -11.75 6.24 8.32
C GLN A 72 -10.56 6.09 7.37
N VAL A 73 -10.84 5.92 6.08
CA VAL A 73 -9.81 5.86 5.04
C VAL A 73 -10.16 6.82 3.91
N THR A 74 -9.18 7.58 3.45
CA THR A 74 -9.29 8.43 2.25
C THR A 74 -8.30 7.95 1.21
N TRP A 75 -8.79 7.47 0.06
CA TRP A 75 -7.92 6.99 -1.01
C TRP A 75 -7.38 8.16 -1.82
N ILE A 76 -6.15 8.58 -1.56
CA ILE A 76 -5.51 9.70 -2.27
C ILE A 76 -5.06 9.29 -3.68
N GLY A 77 -4.79 8.01 -3.88
CA GLY A 77 -4.49 7.39 -5.17
C GLY A 77 -3.27 6.49 -5.10
N HIS A 78 -3.21 5.52 -6.00
CA HIS A 78 -2.17 4.48 -6.04
C HIS A 78 -2.15 3.70 -4.71
N ALA A 79 -1.00 3.59 -4.04
CA ALA A 79 -0.84 3.06 -2.70
C ALA A 79 -0.90 4.13 -1.59
N THR A 80 -1.18 5.40 -1.94
CA THR A 80 -1.33 6.48 -0.97
C THR A 80 -2.72 6.51 -0.38
N VAL A 81 -2.83 6.17 0.91
CA VAL A 81 -4.07 6.17 1.67
C VAL A 81 -3.82 6.92 2.98
N LEU A 82 -4.69 7.88 3.29
CA LEU A 82 -4.77 8.45 4.64
C LEU A 82 -5.70 7.55 5.45
N VAL A 83 -5.16 6.96 6.52
CA VAL A 83 -5.84 6.05 7.44
C VAL A 83 -5.95 6.75 8.80
N GLN A 84 -7.16 6.83 9.33
CA GLN A 84 -7.45 7.49 10.60
C GLN A 84 -8.20 6.53 11.51
N TYR A 85 -7.60 6.18 12.65
CA TYR A 85 -8.18 5.26 13.63
C TYR A 85 -7.50 5.40 14.99
N GLY A 86 -8.27 5.27 16.09
CA GLY A 86 -7.71 5.35 17.44
C GLY A 86 -7.02 6.69 17.74
N GLY A 87 -7.46 7.77 17.08
CA GLY A 87 -6.85 9.10 17.19
C GLY A 87 -5.55 9.30 16.43
N LEU A 88 -5.10 8.31 15.64
CA LEU A 88 -3.88 8.40 14.82
C LEU A 88 -4.20 8.77 13.37
N ASN A 89 -3.38 9.63 12.77
CA ASN A 89 -3.36 9.90 11.33
C ASN A 89 -2.13 9.21 10.70
N ILE A 90 -2.37 8.17 9.91
CA ILE A 90 -1.35 7.33 9.28
C ILE A 90 -1.42 7.50 7.77
N LEU A 91 -0.28 7.75 7.11
CA LEU A 91 -0.20 7.86 5.66
C LEU A 91 0.66 6.73 5.08
N THR A 92 0.13 6.00 4.09
CA THR A 92 0.89 4.94 3.39
C THR A 92 1.52 5.48 2.12
N ASP A 93 2.74 5.04 1.78
CA ASP A 93 3.42 5.22 0.49
C ASP A 93 3.11 6.55 -0.22
N PRO A 94 3.48 7.71 0.37
CA PRO A 94 3.01 9.00 -0.09
C PRO A 94 3.60 9.43 -1.43
N VAL A 95 2.76 9.50 -2.47
CA VAL A 95 3.13 9.97 -3.81
C VAL A 95 2.16 11.01 -4.36
N PHE A 96 2.52 12.27 -4.20
CA PHE A 96 1.81 13.43 -4.74
C PHE A 96 2.45 13.97 -6.03
N ALA A 97 3.66 13.51 -6.39
CA ALA A 97 4.34 13.93 -7.60
C ALA A 97 3.56 13.60 -8.88
N LYS A 98 3.77 14.42 -9.92
CA LYS A 98 3.19 14.20 -11.26
C LYS A 98 3.73 12.94 -11.94
N ARG A 99 4.90 12.44 -11.53
CA ARG A 99 5.59 11.30 -12.14
C ARG A 99 6.24 10.43 -11.07
N ALA A 100 6.14 9.12 -11.23
CA ALA A 100 6.89 8.13 -10.49
C ALA A 100 8.22 7.83 -11.20
N SER A 101 9.19 8.74 -11.09
CA SER A 101 10.48 8.62 -11.81
C SER A 101 11.58 9.45 -11.15
N PRO A 102 12.87 9.04 -11.28
CA PRO A 102 13.97 9.91 -10.91
C PRO A 102 14.11 11.13 -11.83
N PHE A 103 13.50 11.09 -13.02
CA PHE A 103 13.64 12.13 -14.03
C PHE A 103 12.37 12.99 -14.10
N ARG A 104 12.55 14.32 -14.20
CA ARG A 104 11.43 15.27 -14.25
C ARG A 104 10.52 15.10 -15.48
N HIS A 105 11.06 14.60 -16.59
CA HIS A 105 10.35 14.55 -17.87
C HIS A 105 10.16 13.13 -18.43
N LEU A 106 10.76 12.11 -17.81
CA LEU A 106 10.72 10.71 -18.25
C LEU A 106 9.99 9.84 -17.21
N GLY A 107 9.53 8.65 -17.62
CA GLY A 107 8.87 7.68 -16.73
C GLY A 107 7.33 7.81 -16.67
N PRO A 108 6.67 7.03 -15.82
CA PRO A 108 5.21 7.06 -15.66
C PRO A 108 4.72 8.42 -15.14
N ALA A 109 3.80 9.06 -15.88
CA ALA A 109 3.05 10.21 -15.39
C ALA A 109 1.70 9.75 -14.84
N ARG A 110 1.26 10.36 -13.73
CA ARG A 110 -0.09 10.12 -13.22
C ARG A 110 -1.14 10.62 -14.22
N TYR A 111 -2.24 9.88 -14.34
CA TYR A 111 -3.40 10.29 -15.14
C TYR A 111 -4.61 10.69 -14.29
N SER A 112 -4.66 10.28 -13.03
CA SER A 112 -5.62 10.75 -12.03
C SER A 112 -4.93 11.69 -11.06
N GLN A 113 -5.52 12.83 -10.71
CA GLN A 113 -4.96 13.76 -9.72
C GLN A 113 -4.99 13.14 -8.31
N PRO A 114 -4.18 13.63 -7.36
CA PRO A 114 -4.32 13.20 -5.97
C PRO A 114 -5.74 13.54 -5.49
N GLY A 115 -6.36 12.61 -4.78
CA GLY A 115 -7.68 12.79 -4.19
C GLY A 115 -7.71 13.83 -3.06
N LEU A 116 -6.55 14.12 -2.46
CA LEU A 116 -6.33 15.15 -1.45
C LEU A 116 -5.01 15.84 -1.79
N GLN A 117 -4.93 17.16 -1.70
CA GLN A 117 -3.65 17.86 -1.83
C GLN A 117 -2.78 17.65 -0.58
N ILE A 118 -1.46 17.77 -0.75
CA ILE A 118 -0.52 17.51 0.34
C ILE A 118 -0.62 18.52 1.49
N ASP A 119 -1.06 19.74 1.19
CA ASP A 119 -1.31 20.82 2.15
C ASP A 119 -2.68 20.72 2.84
N GLU A 120 -3.56 19.85 2.34
CA GLU A 120 -4.84 19.51 2.97
C GLU A 120 -4.72 18.31 3.93
N LEU A 121 -3.53 17.70 4.05
CA LEU A 121 -3.31 16.61 5.00
C LEU A 121 -3.47 17.11 6.45
N PRO A 122 -4.12 16.33 7.33
CA PRO A 122 -4.07 16.61 8.76
C PRO A 122 -2.64 16.41 9.27
N LYS A 123 -2.40 16.81 10.52
CA LYS A 123 -1.13 16.49 11.19
C LYS A 123 -0.96 14.97 11.23
N LEU A 124 0.07 14.47 10.58
CA LEU A 124 0.38 13.04 10.53
C LEU A 124 1.16 12.61 11.78
N ASP A 125 0.80 11.44 12.30
CA ASP A 125 1.54 10.77 13.38
C ASP A 125 2.56 9.79 12.79
N LEU A 126 2.14 9.05 11.76
CA LEU A 126 2.92 7.99 11.13
C LEU A 126 2.91 8.08 9.60
N VAL A 127 4.04 7.73 9.00
CA VAL A 127 4.14 7.42 7.58
C VAL A 127 4.70 6.01 7.44
N LEU A 128 3.99 5.13 6.72
CA LEU A 128 4.43 3.77 6.43
C LEU A 128 4.93 3.70 4.99
N LEU A 129 6.13 3.18 4.79
CA LEU A 129 6.75 2.99 3.48
C LEU A 129 6.93 1.49 3.21
N SER A 130 6.26 0.92 2.23
CA SER A 130 6.34 -0.53 1.95
C SER A 130 7.66 -0.94 1.30
N HIS A 131 8.20 -0.12 0.40
CA HIS A 131 9.45 -0.32 -0.32
C HIS A 131 9.87 0.96 -1.04
N ASN A 132 10.96 0.91 -1.82
CA ASN A 132 11.62 2.11 -2.35
C ASN A 132 11.34 2.46 -3.83
N HIS A 133 10.44 1.75 -4.52
CA HIS A 133 10.10 2.13 -5.89
C HIS A 133 9.52 3.54 -5.97
N TYR A 134 9.69 4.20 -7.12
CA TYR A 134 9.38 5.64 -7.28
C TYR A 134 7.91 6.00 -7.11
N ASP A 135 7.03 5.03 -7.28
CA ASP A 135 5.58 5.14 -7.09
C ASP A 135 5.12 4.81 -5.66
N HIS A 136 6.04 4.46 -4.76
CA HIS A 136 5.78 4.22 -3.33
C HIS A 136 6.64 5.11 -2.42
N PHE A 137 7.81 5.54 -2.91
CA PHE A 137 8.80 6.33 -2.19
C PHE A 137 9.16 7.59 -2.99
N ASP A 138 8.29 8.59 -2.95
CA ASP A 138 8.51 9.88 -3.60
C ASP A 138 9.20 10.89 -2.67
N ILE A 139 10.48 11.13 -2.95
CA ILE A 139 11.33 12.08 -2.22
C ILE A 139 10.75 13.50 -2.20
N ALA A 140 10.04 13.91 -3.26
CA ALA A 140 9.45 15.24 -3.31
C ALA A 140 8.28 15.37 -2.33
N SER A 141 7.42 14.35 -2.25
CA SER A 141 6.32 14.27 -1.28
C SER A 141 6.85 14.19 0.14
N LEU A 142 7.80 13.29 0.42
CA LEU A 142 8.40 13.13 1.74
C LEU A 142 9.08 14.41 2.25
N ARG A 143 9.77 15.14 1.37
CA ARG A 143 10.36 16.45 1.71
C ARG A 143 9.31 17.48 2.13
N LYS A 144 8.14 17.47 1.50
CA LYS A 144 7.04 18.38 1.84
C LYS A 144 6.35 17.99 3.14
N ILE A 145 6.20 16.69 3.42
CA ILE A 145 5.67 16.19 4.70
C ILE A 145 6.62 16.57 5.85
N GLY A 146 7.93 16.45 5.63
CA GLY A 146 8.93 16.90 6.59
C GLY A 146 8.99 16.04 7.86
N ASN A 147 9.51 16.60 8.93
CA ASN A 147 9.90 15.85 10.14
C ASN A 147 8.80 15.72 11.20
N ALA A 148 7.55 16.08 10.88
CA ALA A 148 6.43 16.06 11.83
C ALA A 148 5.95 14.64 12.22
N PRO A 149 5.75 13.69 11.28
CA PRO A 149 5.43 12.30 11.63
C PRO A 149 6.67 11.49 11.97
N ARG A 150 6.47 10.28 12.50
CA ARG A 150 7.49 9.22 12.56
C ARG A 150 7.34 8.32 11.34
N TYR A 151 8.45 7.91 10.75
CA TYR A 151 8.46 7.09 9.54
C TYR A 151 8.84 5.64 9.87
N ILE A 152 8.05 4.69 9.41
CA ILE A 152 8.38 3.26 9.52
C ILE A 152 8.66 2.74 8.11
N LEU A 153 9.80 2.09 7.93
CA LEU A 153 10.29 1.67 6.62
C LEU A 153 11.08 0.36 6.72
N PRO A 154 11.27 -0.36 5.60
CA PRO A 154 12.01 -1.61 5.59
C PRO A 154 13.50 -1.34 5.75
N LEU A 155 14.23 -2.33 6.25
CA LEU A 155 15.67 -2.27 6.47
C LEU A 155 16.48 -1.72 5.27
N LYS A 156 17.45 -0.84 5.56
CA LYS A 156 18.38 -0.16 4.63
C LYS A 156 17.77 0.92 3.72
N ASN A 157 16.57 1.42 4.00
CA ASN A 157 15.95 2.52 3.26
C ASN A 157 16.14 3.91 3.93
N GLY A 158 16.69 4.00 5.13
CA GLY A 158 16.85 5.23 5.93
C GLY A 158 17.66 6.31 5.23
N ALA A 159 18.79 5.95 4.63
CA ALA A 159 19.63 6.87 3.88
C ALA A 159 18.87 7.55 2.72
N LEU A 160 17.89 6.88 2.11
CA LEU A 160 17.06 7.46 1.07
C LEU A 160 16.11 8.52 1.65
N LEU A 161 15.56 8.28 2.86
CA LEU A 161 14.72 9.23 3.59
C LEU A 161 15.50 10.50 3.98
N GLU A 162 16.77 10.34 4.36
CA GLU A 162 17.66 11.46 4.66
C GLU A 162 17.86 12.39 3.45
N THR A 163 17.86 11.86 2.22
CA THR A 163 17.91 12.70 1.01
C THR A 163 16.66 13.58 0.82
N ALA A 164 15.55 13.22 1.46
CA ALA A 164 14.35 14.05 1.54
C ALA A 164 14.44 15.12 2.64
N GLY A 165 15.51 15.14 3.44
CA GLY A 165 15.68 16.04 4.58
C GLY A 165 15.03 15.55 5.86
N ILE A 166 14.67 14.26 5.92
CA ILE A 166 14.16 13.64 7.16
C ILE A 166 15.34 13.28 8.04
N ARG A 167 15.26 13.60 9.33
CA ARG A 167 16.34 13.36 10.28
C ARG A 167 16.36 11.90 10.74
N PRO A 168 17.55 11.34 11.09
CA PRO A 168 17.67 9.98 11.58
C PRO A 168 16.83 9.65 12.84
N ASP A 169 16.54 10.63 13.70
CA ASP A 169 15.69 10.45 14.89
C ASP A 169 14.19 10.33 14.56
N ARG A 170 13.81 10.45 13.29
CA ARG A 170 12.41 10.47 12.84
C ARG A 170 11.97 9.19 12.15
N TYR A 171 12.82 8.18 12.06
CA TYR A 171 12.46 6.94 11.39
C TYR A 171 13.00 5.69 12.08
N ASP A 172 12.34 4.56 11.82
CA ASP A 172 12.79 3.24 12.28
C ASP A 172 12.76 2.25 11.12
N GLU A 173 13.90 1.62 10.93
CA GLU A 173 14.06 0.56 9.95
C GLU A 173 13.76 -0.79 10.60
N LEU A 174 12.80 -1.52 10.02
CA LEU A 174 12.43 -2.84 10.50
C LEU A 174 12.84 -3.91 9.49
N ASP A 175 13.33 -5.03 10.02
CA ASP A 175 13.40 -6.29 9.30
C ASP A 175 12.05 -7.02 9.35
N TRP A 176 11.85 -8.05 8.53
CA TRP A 176 10.65 -8.88 8.62
C TRP A 176 10.50 -9.54 10.00
N ASP A 177 9.26 -9.64 10.46
CA ASP A 177 8.83 -10.12 11.78
C ASP A 177 9.31 -9.27 12.96
N GLN A 178 10.01 -8.16 12.71
CA GLN A 178 10.28 -7.18 13.76
C GLN A 178 9.06 -6.30 13.99
N SER A 179 8.85 -5.99 15.27
CA SER A 179 7.82 -5.06 15.70
C SER A 179 8.41 -3.89 16.49
N LEU A 180 7.72 -2.75 16.44
CA LEU A 180 7.93 -1.64 17.36
C LEU A 180 6.60 -1.13 17.89
N SER A 181 6.64 -0.37 18.97
CA SER A 181 5.47 0.33 19.51
C SER A 181 5.55 1.83 19.23
N HIS A 182 4.41 2.42 18.85
CA HIS A 182 4.17 3.85 18.77
C HIS A 182 2.99 4.19 19.69
N GLY A 183 3.28 4.57 20.94
CA GLY A 183 2.25 4.55 21.99
C GLY A 183 1.71 3.13 22.17
N ASP A 184 0.38 2.99 22.14
CA ASP A 184 -0.30 1.69 22.27
C ASP A 184 -0.48 0.96 20.92
N LEU A 185 -0.04 1.54 19.80
CA LEU A 185 -0.04 0.89 18.50
C LEU A 185 1.22 0.01 18.36
N LYS A 186 1.03 -1.28 18.13
CA LYS A 186 2.11 -2.18 17.70
C LYS A 186 2.16 -2.26 16.18
N ILE A 187 3.34 -2.06 15.62
CA ILE A 187 3.59 -2.06 14.18
C ILE A 187 4.57 -3.19 13.87
N THR A 188 4.17 -4.15 13.05
CA THR A 188 5.01 -5.28 12.64
C THR A 188 5.28 -5.21 11.15
N HIS A 189 6.55 -5.23 10.75
CA HIS A 189 6.92 -5.33 9.34
C HIS A 189 6.84 -6.79 8.91
N VAL A 190 6.04 -7.07 7.88
CA VAL A 190 5.76 -8.44 7.42
C VAL A 190 6.27 -8.65 5.99
N PRO A 191 6.68 -9.88 5.65
CA PRO A 191 7.21 -10.19 4.33
C PRO A 191 6.18 -9.98 3.21
N SER A 192 6.68 -9.65 2.02
CA SER A 192 5.92 -9.70 0.78
C SER A 192 6.75 -10.38 -0.32
N ASN A 193 6.10 -10.86 -1.39
CA ASN A 193 6.79 -11.44 -2.53
C ASN A 193 7.03 -10.36 -3.59
N HIS A 194 8.10 -9.58 -3.41
CA HIS A 194 8.43 -8.43 -4.27
C HIS A 194 9.95 -8.24 -4.38
N TRP A 195 10.39 -7.01 -4.65
CA TRP A 195 11.79 -6.59 -4.72
C TRP A 195 11.88 -5.06 -4.59
N SER A 196 13.09 -4.54 -4.43
CA SER A 196 13.38 -3.11 -4.35
C SER A 196 14.44 -2.69 -5.38
N ALA A 197 14.38 -1.45 -5.85
CA ALA A 197 15.48 -0.76 -6.54
C ALA A 197 15.16 0.73 -6.75
N ARG A 198 16.18 1.59 -6.68
CA ARG A 198 16.11 2.99 -7.16
C ARG A 198 16.87 3.19 -8.45
N THR A 199 17.89 2.39 -8.70
CA THR A 199 18.76 2.47 -9.86
C THR A 199 18.84 1.10 -10.55
N THR A 200 19.66 1.00 -11.59
CA THR A 200 19.90 -0.29 -12.25
C THR A 200 20.92 -1.17 -11.51
N LYS A 201 21.49 -0.71 -10.39
CA LYS A 201 22.63 -1.34 -9.71
C LYS A 201 22.33 -1.81 -8.28
N ASP A 202 21.26 -1.32 -7.66
CA ASP A 202 20.90 -1.52 -6.25
C ASP A 202 19.73 -2.49 -6.07
N ARG A 203 19.50 -3.37 -7.05
CA ARG A 203 18.35 -4.27 -7.03
C ARG A 203 18.45 -5.22 -5.84
N LYS A 204 17.41 -5.21 -4.99
CA LYS A 204 17.28 -5.97 -3.74
C LYS A 204 18.32 -5.63 -2.66
N GLU A 205 19.03 -4.50 -2.77
CA GLU A 205 19.97 -4.08 -1.72
C GLU A 205 19.25 -3.58 -0.45
N MET A 206 18.02 -3.07 -0.60
CA MET A 206 17.15 -2.65 0.50
C MET A 206 15.93 -3.57 0.65
N LEU A 207 15.37 -3.69 1.84
CA LEU A 207 14.22 -4.56 2.08
C LEU A 207 12.90 -3.95 1.54
N TRP A 208 11.86 -4.77 1.48
CA TRP A 208 10.48 -4.44 1.06
C TRP A 208 9.49 -5.26 1.89
N GLY A 209 8.22 -4.86 1.98
CA GLY A 209 7.19 -5.68 2.61
C GLY A 209 5.93 -4.89 2.97
N GLY A 210 5.06 -5.51 3.76
CA GLY A 210 3.85 -4.91 4.30
C GLY A 210 3.96 -4.58 5.79
N TYR A 211 2.84 -4.14 6.37
CA TYR A 211 2.73 -3.85 7.80
C TYR A 211 1.43 -4.35 8.41
N ILE A 212 1.54 -5.07 9.51
CA ILE A 212 0.41 -5.36 10.40
C ILE A 212 0.43 -4.35 11.54
N LEU A 213 -0.68 -3.64 11.71
CA LEU A 213 -0.90 -2.71 12.83
C LEU A 213 -1.89 -3.33 13.79
N GLU A 214 -1.52 -3.41 15.06
CA GLU A 214 -2.36 -3.92 16.14
C GLU A 214 -2.62 -2.76 17.10
N PHE A 215 -3.86 -2.29 17.16
CA PHE A 215 -4.28 -1.19 18.02
C PHE A 215 -4.64 -1.69 19.43
N ALA A 216 -4.70 -0.77 20.39
CA ALA A 216 -4.93 -1.07 21.81
C ALA A 216 -6.24 -1.83 22.09
N ASP A 217 -7.28 -1.57 21.30
CA ASP A 217 -8.59 -2.23 21.36
C ASP A 217 -8.62 -3.58 20.61
N GLY A 218 -7.46 -4.05 20.15
CA GLY A 218 -7.31 -5.28 19.39
C GLY A 218 -7.71 -5.15 17.92
N TYR A 219 -7.97 -3.95 17.39
CA TYR A 219 -8.20 -3.78 15.96
C TYR A 219 -6.93 -4.12 15.18
N ARG A 220 -7.05 -4.92 14.12
CA ARG A 220 -5.92 -5.34 13.28
C ARG A 220 -6.07 -4.81 11.86
N PHE A 221 -5.06 -4.10 11.41
CA PHE A 221 -5.01 -3.49 10.09
C PHE A 221 -3.83 -4.05 9.30
N TYR A 222 -4.04 -4.37 8.02
CA TYR A 222 -2.98 -4.86 7.14
C TYR A 222 -2.75 -3.93 5.96
N PHE A 223 -1.58 -3.29 5.90
CA PHE A 223 -1.09 -2.67 4.69
C PHE A 223 -0.22 -3.67 3.92
N VAL A 224 -0.71 -4.17 2.78
CA VAL A 224 -0.01 -5.21 2.01
C VAL A 224 1.26 -4.70 1.34
N GLY A 225 1.28 -3.43 0.93
CA GLY A 225 2.29 -2.93 -0.01
C GLY A 225 2.15 -3.62 -1.38
N ASP A 226 3.25 -3.73 -2.11
CA ASP A 226 3.31 -4.52 -3.34
C ASP A 226 3.72 -5.97 -3.05
N THR A 227 3.04 -6.90 -3.71
CA THR A 227 3.34 -8.32 -3.61
C THR A 227 2.79 -9.09 -4.80
N GLY A 228 3.51 -10.12 -5.25
CA GLY A 228 2.93 -11.19 -6.04
C GLY A 228 2.28 -12.25 -5.16
N TRP A 229 1.41 -13.08 -5.73
CA TRP A 229 0.86 -14.23 -5.01
C TRP A 229 1.95 -15.25 -4.68
N ASN A 230 1.96 -15.72 -3.45
CA ASN A 230 2.80 -16.80 -2.97
C ASN A 230 2.05 -17.57 -1.88
N GLU A 231 1.49 -18.71 -2.26
CA GLU A 231 0.63 -19.52 -1.39
C GLU A 231 1.29 -19.88 -0.06
N ARG A 232 2.55 -20.32 -0.09
CA ARG A 232 3.30 -20.67 1.12
C ARG A 232 3.51 -19.47 2.04
N LEU A 233 3.83 -18.31 1.46
CA LEU A 233 4.01 -17.08 2.21
C LEU A 233 2.71 -16.64 2.90
N PHE A 234 1.62 -16.56 2.15
CA PHE A 234 0.35 -16.09 2.70
C PHE A 234 -0.27 -17.10 3.67
N ALA A 235 -0.10 -18.41 3.46
CA ALA A 235 -0.54 -19.42 4.43
C ALA A 235 0.17 -19.24 5.77
N GLU A 236 1.50 -19.10 5.77
CA GLU A 236 2.28 -18.83 6.99
C GLU A 236 1.84 -17.51 7.66
N MET A 237 1.68 -16.45 6.87
CA MET A 237 1.24 -15.16 7.40
C MET A 237 -0.19 -15.19 7.93
N GLY A 238 -1.08 -15.97 7.31
CA GLY A 238 -2.46 -16.15 7.75
C GLY A 238 -2.53 -16.89 9.09
N GLU A 239 -1.71 -17.91 9.29
CA GLU A 239 -1.58 -18.60 10.58
C GLU A 239 -1.04 -17.69 11.68
N GLN A 240 -0.03 -16.88 11.37
CA GLN A 240 0.67 -16.06 12.37
C GLN A 240 -0.04 -14.73 12.66
N TYR A 241 -0.59 -14.07 11.63
CA TYR A 241 -1.08 -12.71 11.69
C TYR A 241 -2.54 -12.56 11.24
N GLY A 242 -3.22 -13.62 10.82
CA GLY A 242 -4.57 -13.55 10.28
C GLY A 242 -5.66 -13.14 11.28
N GLY A 243 -6.88 -12.90 10.80
CA GLY A 243 -7.95 -12.30 11.60
C GLY A 243 -7.86 -10.77 11.59
N ILE A 244 -7.71 -10.22 10.40
CA ILE A 244 -7.52 -8.80 10.13
C ILE A 244 -8.89 -8.13 10.00
N ASP A 245 -9.09 -7.00 10.66
CA ASP A 245 -10.34 -6.25 10.55
C ASP A 245 -10.39 -5.43 9.26
N PHE A 246 -9.27 -4.82 8.86
CA PHE A 246 -9.20 -4.05 7.63
C PHE A 246 -7.89 -4.20 6.84
N GLY A 247 -7.97 -4.31 5.52
CA GLY A 247 -6.81 -4.44 4.62
C GLY A 247 -6.72 -3.37 3.53
N LEU A 248 -5.51 -2.93 3.20
CA LEU A 248 -5.18 -2.22 1.96
C LEU A 248 -4.47 -3.18 1.02
N ILE A 249 -5.16 -3.64 -0.03
CA ILE A 249 -4.70 -4.75 -0.88
C ILE A 249 -4.54 -4.27 -2.34
N PRO A 250 -3.37 -4.48 -2.98
CA PRO A 250 -3.15 -4.06 -4.36
C PRO A 250 -3.94 -4.92 -5.34
N ILE A 251 -4.50 -4.28 -6.38
CA ILE A 251 -5.25 -4.97 -7.44
C ILE A 251 -4.73 -4.67 -8.84
N GLY A 252 -3.71 -3.84 -9.00
CA GLY A 252 -3.20 -3.39 -10.30
C GLY A 252 -1.73 -3.74 -10.52
N ALA A 253 -1.22 -3.47 -11.72
CA ALA A 253 0.13 -3.77 -12.16
C ALA A 253 0.44 -5.25 -12.43
N TYR A 254 -0.53 -6.02 -12.90
CA TYR A 254 -0.40 -7.47 -13.08
C TYR A 254 -0.16 -7.95 -14.51
N GLU A 255 -0.28 -7.09 -15.55
CA GLU A 255 0.03 -7.49 -16.93
C GLU A 255 1.37 -6.92 -17.44
N PRO A 256 2.16 -7.69 -18.20
CA PRO A 256 1.89 -9.06 -18.62
C PRO A 256 2.18 -10.09 -17.52
N SER A 257 1.25 -11.02 -17.30
CA SER A 257 1.27 -11.95 -16.16
C SER A 257 2.58 -12.75 -16.03
N ASP A 258 3.17 -13.22 -17.13
CA ASP A 258 4.43 -13.98 -17.13
C ASP A 258 5.63 -13.21 -16.55
N PHE A 259 5.53 -11.87 -16.52
CA PHE A 259 6.55 -10.96 -15.99
C PHE A 259 6.19 -10.39 -14.61
N MET A 260 4.90 -10.09 -14.38
CA MET A 260 4.47 -9.36 -13.19
C MET A 260 4.06 -10.26 -12.03
N ARG A 261 3.60 -11.50 -12.26
CA ARG A 261 3.02 -12.40 -11.23
C ARG A 261 3.92 -12.79 -10.04
N HIS A 262 5.21 -12.45 -10.04
CA HIS A 262 6.08 -12.67 -8.86
C HIS A 262 6.32 -11.41 -8.04
N ALA A 263 5.66 -10.31 -8.41
CA ALA A 263 5.86 -8.98 -7.84
C ALA A 263 4.52 -8.25 -7.62
N HIS A 264 3.49 -8.57 -8.40
CA HIS A 264 2.17 -7.97 -8.29
C HIS A 264 1.07 -9.04 -8.38
N THR A 265 0.05 -8.86 -7.56
CA THR A 265 -1.20 -9.63 -7.57
C THR A 265 -2.15 -9.08 -8.61
N ASN A 266 -2.91 -9.97 -9.24
CA ASN A 266 -4.14 -9.59 -9.93
C ASN A 266 -5.32 -9.46 -8.93
N PRO A 267 -6.50 -9.00 -9.37
CA PRO A 267 -7.66 -8.86 -8.48
C PRO A 267 -8.15 -10.18 -7.86
N GLU A 268 -8.03 -11.30 -8.57
CA GLU A 268 -8.41 -12.62 -8.06
C GLU A 268 -7.47 -13.07 -6.92
N GLU A 269 -6.16 -12.90 -7.10
CA GLU A 269 -5.15 -13.15 -6.08
C GLU A 269 -5.28 -12.18 -4.90
N ALA A 270 -5.73 -10.94 -5.13
CA ALA A 270 -6.03 -10.00 -4.06
C ALA A 270 -7.19 -10.50 -3.17
N VAL A 271 -8.23 -11.10 -3.76
CA VAL A 271 -9.31 -11.76 -3.02
C VAL A 271 -8.79 -12.99 -2.28
N GLN A 272 -7.86 -13.76 -2.86
CA GLN A 272 -7.21 -14.87 -2.15
C GLN A 272 -6.39 -14.40 -0.94
N ILE A 273 -5.67 -13.27 -1.04
CA ILE A 273 -4.98 -12.65 0.10
C ILE A 273 -5.99 -12.30 1.20
N MET A 274 -7.11 -11.66 0.83
CA MET A 274 -8.17 -11.32 1.78
C MET A 274 -8.67 -12.57 2.52
N GLN A 275 -8.94 -13.67 1.81
CA GLN A 275 -9.44 -14.91 2.39
C GLN A 275 -8.41 -15.60 3.30
N VAL A 276 -7.17 -15.78 2.83
CA VAL A 276 -6.12 -16.51 3.58
C VAL A 276 -5.68 -15.74 4.82
N MET A 277 -5.61 -14.41 4.73
CA MET A 277 -5.31 -13.55 5.89
C MET A 277 -6.52 -13.33 6.81
N GLY A 278 -7.71 -13.80 6.43
CA GLY A 278 -8.95 -13.56 7.18
C GLY A 278 -9.26 -12.07 7.34
N VAL A 279 -9.07 -11.28 6.28
CA VAL A 279 -9.39 -9.84 6.22
C VAL A 279 -10.90 -9.68 6.07
N LYS A 280 -11.53 -9.00 7.02
CA LYS A 280 -12.99 -8.79 7.02
C LYS A 280 -13.43 -7.75 6.00
N GLN A 281 -12.75 -6.61 5.97
CA GLN A 281 -13.03 -5.53 5.03
C GLN A 281 -11.74 -5.01 4.38
N ALA A 282 -11.80 -4.55 3.13
CA ALA A 282 -10.62 -4.06 2.44
C ALA A 282 -10.91 -2.91 1.47
N LEU A 283 -9.89 -2.09 1.25
CA LEU A 283 -9.83 -1.09 0.18
C LEU A 283 -8.77 -1.51 -0.84
N ALA A 284 -9.16 -1.52 -2.10
CA ALA A 284 -8.27 -1.80 -3.22
C ALA A 284 -7.34 -0.63 -3.52
N ILE A 285 -6.04 -0.90 -3.60
CA ILE A 285 -4.99 0.08 -3.89
C ILE A 285 -4.21 -0.30 -5.16
N HIS A 286 -3.18 0.49 -5.51
CA HIS A 286 -2.25 0.22 -6.60
C HIS A 286 -2.87 0.21 -8.02
N TRP A 287 -4.02 0.86 -8.20
CA TRP A 287 -4.69 1.00 -9.49
C TRP A 287 -5.11 2.46 -9.76
N GLY A 288 -5.62 2.72 -10.97
CA GLY A 288 -6.32 3.97 -11.28
C GLY A 288 -5.48 5.26 -11.25
N THR A 289 -4.14 5.18 -11.15
CA THR A 289 -3.28 6.38 -10.96
C THR A 289 -2.14 6.50 -11.97
N PHE A 290 -1.33 5.46 -12.14
CA PHE A 290 -0.20 5.40 -13.09
C PHE A 290 -0.40 4.27 -14.10
N VAL A 291 0.17 4.40 -15.31
CA VAL A 291 0.26 3.27 -16.25
C VAL A 291 1.61 2.60 -16.10
N LEU A 292 1.69 1.64 -15.18
CA LEU A 292 2.90 0.88 -14.87
C LEU A 292 3.09 -0.31 -15.81
N THR A 293 2.00 -0.83 -16.33
CA THR A 293 1.83 -2.16 -16.92
C THR A 293 0.86 -2.12 -18.11
N ALA A 294 0.57 -3.30 -18.68
CA ALA A 294 -0.15 -3.40 -19.95
C ALA A 294 -1.67 -3.53 -19.82
N GLU A 295 -2.22 -3.81 -18.63
CA GLU A 295 -3.67 -3.98 -18.46
C GLU A 295 -4.43 -2.66 -18.72
N PRO A 296 -5.69 -2.72 -19.19
CA PRO A 296 -6.55 -1.54 -19.22
C PRO A 296 -6.70 -0.94 -17.82
N VAL A 297 -6.59 0.39 -17.72
CA VAL A 297 -6.52 1.08 -16.41
C VAL A 297 -7.79 0.98 -15.56
N ASP A 298 -8.92 0.69 -16.21
CA ASP A 298 -10.26 0.54 -15.66
C ASP A 298 -10.68 -0.93 -15.48
N GLU A 299 -9.85 -1.88 -15.91
CA GLU A 299 -10.09 -3.32 -15.73
C GLU A 299 -10.01 -3.79 -14.26
N PRO A 300 -9.06 -3.33 -13.42
CA PRO A 300 -8.88 -3.89 -12.08
C PRO A 300 -10.14 -3.91 -11.21
N PRO A 301 -10.95 -2.83 -11.10
CA PRO A 301 -12.21 -2.87 -10.33
C PRO A 301 -13.25 -3.83 -10.90
N LEU A 302 -13.31 -3.98 -12.22
CA LEU A 302 -14.26 -4.88 -12.88
C LEU A 302 -13.92 -6.34 -12.58
N ARG A 303 -12.64 -6.68 -12.65
CA ARG A 303 -12.12 -8.00 -12.26
C ARG A 303 -12.25 -8.26 -10.78
N LEU A 304 -12.00 -7.26 -9.92
CA LEU A 304 -12.27 -7.37 -8.49
C LEU A 304 -13.74 -7.71 -8.22
N ALA A 305 -14.67 -7.00 -8.86
CA ALA A 305 -16.09 -7.28 -8.71
C ALA A 305 -16.46 -8.72 -9.15
N SER A 306 -15.84 -9.23 -10.22
CA SER A 306 -16.02 -10.64 -10.62
C SER A 306 -15.44 -11.61 -9.58
N ALA A 307 -14.19 -11.39 -9.18
CA ALA A 307 -13.48 -12.22 -8.22
C ALA A 307 -14.22 -12.32 -6.88
N ARG A 308 -14.76 -11.21 -6.38
CA ARG A 308 -15.58 -11.18 -5.15
C ARG A 308 -16.81 -12.07 -5.28
N ARG A 309 -17.56 -11.95 -6.39
CA ARG A 309 -18.75 -12.78 -6.63
C ARG A 309 -18.41 -14.26 -6.67
N ASP A 310 -17.34 -14.61 -7.37
CA ASP A 310 -16.88 -16.00 -7.51
C ASP A 310 -16.43 -16.58 -6.15
N ALA A 311 -15.88 -15.73 -5.27
CA ALA A 311 -15.41 -16.08 -3.94
C ALA A 311 -16.46 -15.96 -2.82
N GLY A 312 -17.67 -15.48 -3.12
CA GLY A 312 -18.72 -15.23 -2.12
C GLY A 312 -18.42 -14.06 -1.17
N VAL A 313 -17.58 -13.11 -1.57
CA VAL A 313 -17.26 -11.89 -0.81
C VAL A 313 -18.29 -10.80 -1.15
N ALA A 314 -18.84 -10.12 -0.13
CA ALA A 314 -19.83 -9.07 -0.35
C ALA A 314 -19.20 -7.84 -1.02
N ASP A 315 -20.05 -7.07 -1.73
CA ASP A 315 -19.57 -5.89 -2.46
C ASP A 315 -18.97 -4.81 -1.54
N ASP A 316 -19.43 -4.72 -0.29
CA ASP A 316 -18.93 -3.76 0.70
C ASP A 316 -17.70 -4.26 1.48
N ASP A 317 -17.35 -5.54 1.36
CA ASP A 317 -16.24 -6.15 2.11
C ASP A 317 -14.90 -5.97 1.40
N PHE A 318 -14.86 -5.65 0.10
CA PHE A 318 -13.60 -5.33 -0.57
C PHE A 318 -13.80 -4.31 -1.69
N ILE A 319 -13.74 -3.03 -1.37
CA ILE A 319 -14.16 -1.96 -2.27
C ILE A 319 -13.02 -1.40 -3.14
N ALA A 320 -13.34 -1.07 -4.39
CA ALA A 320 -12.52 -0.21 -5.24
C ALA A 320 -13.16 1.18 -5.30
N ALA A 321 -12.77 2.06 -4.37
CA ALA A 321 -13.38 3.39 -4.23
C ALA A 321 -12.94 4.34 -5.37
N PRO A 322 -13.69 5.43 -5.65
CA PRO A 322 -13.19 6.54 -6.46
C PRO A 322 -11.96 7.21 -5.82
N VAL A 323 -11.07 7.79 -6.62
CA VAL A 323 -9.93 8.57 -6.10
C VAL A 323 -10.47 9.80 -5.37
N GLY A 324 -9.98 10.03 -4.14
CA GLY A 324 -10.42 11.09 -3.23
C GLY A 324 -11.54 10.70 -2.28
N ALA A 325 -12.19 9.55 -2.51
CA ALA A 325 -13.30 9.12 -1.69
C ALA A 325 -12.86 8.84 -0.23
N THR A 326 -13.61 9.40 0.72
CA THR A 326 -13.50 9.09 2.15
C THR A 326 -14.55 8.03 2.52
N ARG A 327 -14.13 6.94 3.16
CA ARG A 327 -14.99 5.82 3.57
C ARG A 327 -14.79 5.51 5.05
N PHE A 328 -15.84 5.00 5.67
CA PHE A 328 -15.92 4.75 7.10
C PHE A 328 -16.27 3.30 7.35
N PHE A 329 -15.59 2.69 8.32
CA PHE A 329 -15.74 1.29 8.69
C PHE A 329 -15.90 1.16 10.21
N PRO A 330 -16.54 0.08 10.69
CA PRO A 330 -16.65 -0.17 12.12
C PRO A 330 -15.27 -0.25 12.79
N GLY A 331 -15.13 0.38 13.95
CA GLY A 331 -14.03 0.10 14.87
C GLY A 331 -14.41 -0.95 15.91
N LYS A 332 -13.51 -1.18 16.87
CA LYS A 332 -13.76 -2.01 18.07
C LYS A 332 -14.02 -1.19 19.32
N ILE A 333 -13.79 0.12 19.28
CA ILE A 333 -14.14 1.03 20.36
C ILE A 333 -15.67 1.15 20.40
N SER A 334 -16.31 0.55 21.39
CA SER A 334 -17.69 0.85 21.71
C SER A 334 -17.76 2.19 22.41
N HIS A 335 -18.43 3.17 21.81
CA HIS A 335 -19.04 4.20 22.63
C HIS A 335 -20.23 3.58 23.34
N PRO A 336 -20.39 3.73 24.68
CA PRO A 336 -21.71 3.59 25.24
C PRO A 336 -22.58 4.62 24.52
N ILE A 337 -23.55 4.14 23.76
CA ILE A 337 -24.62 4.98 23.23
C ILE A 337 -25.30 5.55 24.47
N ASN A 338 -25.04 6.81 24.80
CA ASN A 338 -25.95 7.54 25.67
C ASN A 338 -27.25 7.68 24.89
N ALA A 339 -28.18 6.77 25.17
CA ALA A 339 -29.55 6.80 24.71
C ALA A 339 -30.29 7.91 25.46
N ASP A 340 -29.92 9.16 25.25
CA ASP A 340 -30.59 10.35 25.79
C ASP A 340 -30.30 11.51 24.85
N ASN A 341 -31.02 11.58 23.71
CA ASN A 341 -31.29 12.81 22.94
C ASN A 341 -32.23 12.57 21.73
N GLU A 342 -33.21 11.67 21.86
CA GLU A 342 -34.37 11.60 20.96
C GLU A 342 -35.67 11.82 21.73
N THR A 343 -35.78 12.94 22.45
CA THR A 343 -37.06 13.38 23.03
C THR A 343 -37.10 14.89 23.27
N GLU A 344 -36.69 15.71 22.31
CA GLU A 344 -36.99 17.16 22.38
C GLU A 344 -37.00 17.82 20.99
N ALA A 345 -37.83 17.30 20.08
CA ALA A 345 -38.23 18.02 18.87
C ALA A 345 -39.62 17.55 18.40
N ALA A 346 -40.59 17.59 19.30
CA ALA A 346 -42.01 17.50 18.95
C ALA A 346 -42.82 18.20 20.05
N GLN A 347 -42.86 19.53 19.99
CA GLN A 347 -43.95 20.36 20.51
C GLN A 347 -44.02 21.67 19.72
#